data_AF-A0A967WE32-F1
#
_entry.id   AF-A0A967WE32-F1
#
_cell.length_a   1.000
_cell.length_b   1.000
_cell.length_c   1.000
_cell.angle_alpha   90.00
_cell.angle_beta   90.00
_cell.angle_gamma   90.00
#
_symmetry.space_group_name_H-M   'P 1'
#
loop_
_entity.id
_entity.type
_entity.pdbx_description
1 polymer ?
#
loop_
_entity_poly.entity_id
_entity_poly.type
_entity_poly.pdbx_seq_one_letter_code
_entity_poly.pdbx_strand_id
1 'polypeptide(L)'
;VETARGEVLTAPHVVVAPGREGADWLTGWARHLNLSLSINPVDIGVRVEMPAHILQPLTDLLYEPKFLYFSSAFDDRVRTFCVC
;
A
#
# COMPACT_ATOMS: atom_id res chain seq x y z
N VAL A 1 -15.17 0.43 -22.34
CA VAL A 1 -14.83 1.35 -21.23
C VAL A 1 -15.27 2.74 -21.64
N GLU A 2 -16.13 3.37 -20.85
CA GLU A 2 -16.50 4.77 -21.06
C GLU A 2 -15.56 5.66 -20.25
N THR A 3 -14.95 6.65 -20.90
CA THR A 3 -14.05 7.60 -20.24
C THR A 3 -14.84 8.78 -19.68
N ALA A 4 -14.24 9.55 -18.75
CA ALA A 4 -14.85 10.77 -18.21
C ALA A 4 -15.16 11.83 -19.28
N ARG A 5 -14.63 11.69 -20.50
CA ARG A 5 -14.88 12.57 -21.65
C ARG A 5 -16.05 12.08 -22.53
N GLY A 6 -16.75 11.02 -22.13
CA GLY A 6 -17.84 10.41 -22.90
C GLY A 6 -17.38 9.51 -24.04
N GLU A 7 -16.07 9.27 -24.16
CA GLU A 7 -15.50 8.43 -25.21
C GLU A 7 -15.65 6.95 -24.85
N VAL A 8 -16.15 6.13 -25.79
CA VAL A 8 -16.33 4.69 -25.60
C VAL A 8 -15.20 3.93 -26.28
N LEU A 9 -14.36 3.29 -25.48
CA LEU A 9 -13.25 2.46 -25.93
C LEU A 9 -13.64 0.98 -25.88
N THR A 10 -13.45 0.25 -26.98
CA THR A 10 -13.74 -1.19 -27.09
C THR A 10 -12.45 -2.00 -27.16
N ALA A 11 -12.37 -3.07 -26.38
CA ALA A 11 -11.27 -4.03 -26.42
C ALA A 11 -11.77 -5.42 -26.01
N PRO A 12 -11.20 -6.52 -26.53
CA PRO A 12 -11.55 -7.86 -26.08
C PRO A 12 -11.21 -8.11 -24.60
N HIS A 13 -10.18 -7.45 -24.08
CA HIS A 13 -9.72 -7.57 -22.70
C HIS A 13 -9.34 -6.19 -22.14
N VAL A 14 -9.54 -5.99 -20.84
CA VAL A 14 -9.24 -4.75 -20.12
C VAL A 14 -8.49 -5.08 -18.84
N VAL A 15 -7.38 -4.40 -18.57
CA VAL A 15 -6.64 -4.50 -17.30
C VAL A 15 -6.92 -3.24 -16.49
N VAL A 16 -7.24 -3.42 -15.20
CA VAL A 16 -7.52 -2.32 -14.27
C VAL A 16 -6.46 -2.31 -13.16
N ALA A 17 -5.81 -1.17 -12.93
CA ALA A 17 -4.79 -1.00 -11.89
C ALA A 17 -5.01 0.33 -11.11
N PRO A 18 -6.11 0.46 -10.35
CA PRO A 18 -6.53 1.75 -9.79
C PRO A 18 -5.79 2.15 -8.49
N GLY A 19 -4.87 1.33 -7.99
CA GLY A 19 -4.28 1.51 -6.65
C GLY A 19 -5.27 1.15 -5.53
N ARG A 20 -4.91 1.46 -4.27
CA ARG A 20 -5.77 1.19 -3.09
C ARG A 20 -6.75 2.32 -2.83
N GLU A 21 -6.30 3.56 -2.93
CA GLU A 21 -7.15 4.73 -2.71
C GLU A 21 -8.04 5.01 -3.93
N GLY A 22 -9.29 5.40 -3.69
CA GLY A 22 -10.25 5.73 -4.76
C GLY A 22 -10.77 4.53 -5.56
N ALA A 23 -10.47 3.29 -5.14
CA ALA A 23 -10.82 2.07 -5.86
C ALA A 23 -12.11 1.39 -5.37
N ASP A 24 -12.95 2.05 -4.56
CA ASP A 24 -14.19 1.48 -4.01
C ASP A 24 -15.16 0.99 -5.10
N TRP A 25 -15.13 1.65 -6.27
CA TRP A 25 -15.91 1.26 -7.44
C TRP A 25 -15.53 -0.15 -7.95
N LEU A 26 -14.26 -0.57 -7.80
CA LEU A 26 -13.79 -1.89 -8.20
C LEU A 26 -14.40 -2.98 -7.33
N THR A 27 -14.64 -2.70 -6.04
CA THR A 27 -15.36 -3.61 -5.14
C THR A 27 -16.79 -3.85 -5.63
N GLY A 28 -17.46 -2.82 -6.15
CA GLY A 28 -18.78 -2.94 -6.77
C GLY A 28 -18.78 -3.88 -7.99
N TRP A 29 -17.81 -3.70 -8.89
CA TRP A 29 -17.63 -4.57 -10.05
C TRP A 29 -17.31 -6.02 -9.66
N ALA A 30 -16.41 -6.21 -8.69
CA ALA A 30 -16.05 -7.54 -8.21
C ALA A 30 -17.29 -8.29 -7.69
N ARG A 31 -18.18 -7.62 -6.95
CA ARG A 31 -19.45 -8.19 -6.50
C ARG A 31 -20.39 -8.50 -7.67
N HIS A 32 -20.53 -7.60 -8.63
CA HIS A 32 -21.38 -7.80 -9.81
C HIS A 32 -20.94 -9.01 -10.65
N LEU A 33 -19.63 -9.21 -10.74
CA LEU A 33 -19.01 -10.37 -11.41
C LEU A 33 -18.94 -11.63 -10.52
N ASN A 34 -19.53 -11.57 -9.32
CA ASN A 34 -19.56 -12.66 -8.35
C ASN A 34 -18.15 -13.20 -7.97
N LEU A 35 -17.18 -12.28 -7.88
CA LEU A 35 -15.81 -12.57 -7.45
C LEU A 35 -15.70 -12.57 -5.93
N SER A 36 -14.88 -13.48 -5.39
CA SER A 36 -14.56 -13.52 -3.96
C SER A 36 -13.66 -12.35 -3.56
N LEU A 37 -14.01 -11.70 -2.45
CA LEU A 37 -13.24 -10.61 -1.87
C LEU A 37 -12.66 -11.03 -0.52
N SER A 38 -11.41 -10.66 -0.26
CA SER A 38 -10.76 -10.85 1.04
C SER A 38 -10.28 -9.50 1.58
N ILE A 39 -10.35 -9.36 2.90
CA ILE A 39 -9.81 -8.19 3.60
C ILE A 39 -8.33 -8.46 3.84
N ASN A 40 -7.48 -7.56 3.36
CA ASN A 40 -6.06 -7.55 3.69
C ASN A 40 -5.82 -6.53 4.82
N PRO A 41 -5.39 -6.97 6.03
CA PRO A 41 -5.06 -6.05 7.11
C PRO A 41 -4.05 -5.00 6.68
N VAL A 42 -4.17 -3.80 7.25
CA VAL A 42 -3.23 -2.70 7.00
C VAL A 42 -2.46 -2.40 8.27
N ASP A 43 -1.16 -2.17 8.11
CA ASP A 43 -0.34 -1.64 9.20
C ASP A 43 -0.62 -0.14 9.35
N ILE A 44 -0.75 0.31 10.59
CA ILE A 44 -0.89 1.73 10.94
C ILE A 44 0.30 2.10 11.81
N GLY A 45 0.82 3.32 11.63
CA GLY A 45 1.96 3.79 12.40
C GLY A 45 2.12 5.30 12.28
N VAL A 46 3.31 5.77 12.61
CA VAL A 46 3.69 7.18 12.58
C VAL A 46 4.92 7.39 11.71
N ARG A 47 5.02 8.57 11.09
CA ARG A 47 6.23 9.01 10.40
C ARG A 47 7.22 9.53 11.43
N VAL A 48 8.41 8.93 11.47
CA VAL A 48 9.50 9.36 12.34
C VAL A 48 10.63 9.89 11.47
N GLU A 49 11.14 11.07 11.82
CA GLU A 49 12.29 11.68 11.16
C GLU A 49 13.46 11.75 12.13
N MET A 50 14.67 11.48 11.63
CA MET A 50 15.90 11.51 12.41
C MET A 50 17.02 12.17 11.59
N PRO A 51 18.00 12.84 12.22
CA PRO A 51 19.11 13.43 11.49
C PRO A 51 19.83 12.41 10.58
N ALA A 52 20.09 12.83 9.34
CA ALA A 52 20.64 11.96 8.31
C ALA A 52 21.94 11.27 8.75
N HIS A 53 22.88 12.00 9.38
CA HIS A 53 24.15 11.43 9.84
C HIS A 53 24.01 10.26 10.84
N ILE A 54 22.87 10.14 11.52
CA ILE A 54 22.59 9.02 12.43
C ILE A 54 22.13 7.79 11.65
N LEU A 55 21.30 7.96 10.61
CA LEU A 55 20.78 6.88 9.77
C LEU A 55 21.73 6.47 8.64
N GLN A 56 22.61 7.38 8.21
CA GLN A 56 23.48 7.23 7.05
C GLN A 56 24.31 5.94 7.04
N PRO A 57 24.93 5.51 8.17
CA PRO A 57 25.66 4.23 8.19
C PRO A 57 24.81 3.01 7.83
N LEU A 58 23.48 3.10 8.00
CA LEU A 58 22.53 2.05 7.66
C LEU A 58 21.99 2.24 6.24
N THR A 59 21.59 3.46 5.87
CA THR A 59 20.98 3.73 4.56
C THR A 59 21.97 3.63 3.40
N ASP A 60 23.27 3.88 3.64
CA ASP A 60 24.31 3.68 2.64
C ASP A 60 24.54 2.20 2.31
N LEU A 61 24.22 1.30 3.25
CA LEU A 61 24.36 -0.15 3.09
C LEU A 61 23.05 -0.83 2.66
N LEU A 62 21.91 -0.27 3.05
CA LEU A 62 20.58 -0.84 2.86
C LEU A 62 19.60 0.24 2.35
N TYR A 63 19.04 0.03 1.17
CA TYR A 63 18.06 0.95 0.56
C TYR A 63 16.81 1.17 1.45
N GLU A 64 16.35 0.13 2.15
CA GLU A 64 15.29 0.24 3.16
C GLU A 64 15.62 -0.64 4.38
N PRO A 65 16.29 -0.11 5.42
CA PRO A 65 16.55 -0.88 6.63
C PRO A 65 15.24 -1.28 7.32
N LYS A 66 15.06 -2.59 7.54
CA LYS A 66 13.89 -3.17 8.20
C LYS A 66 14.22 -3.47 9.66
N PHE A 67 13.70 -2.67 10.57
CA PHE A 67 13.78 -2.94 12.00
C PHE A 67 12.49 -3.64 12.44
N LEU A 68 12.65 -4.64 13.32
CA LEU A 68 11.56 -5.30 14.02
C LEU A 68 11.80 -5.10 15.52
N TYR A 69 10.78 -4.66 16.22
CA TYR A 69 10.83 -4.39 17.65
C TYR A 69 9.56 -4.89 18.32
N PHE A 70 9.67 -5.49 19.50
CA PHE A 70 8.54 -5.89 20.33
C PHE A 70 8.39 -4.88 21.45
N SER A 71 7.24 -4.21 21.53
CA SER A 71 7.02 -3.15 22.50
C SER A 71 6.91 -3.72 23.91
N SER A 72 7.51 -3.04 24.90
CA SER A 72 7.44 -3.46 26.29
C SER A 72 6.07 -3.22 26.94
N ALA A 73 5.22 -2.36 26.36
CA ALA A 73 3.92 -2.01 26.90
C ALA A 73 2.82 -3.01 26.53
N PHE A 74 2.80 -3.50 25.29
CA PHE A 74 1.70 -4.31 24.75
C PHE A 74 2.17 -5.59 24.03
N ASP A 75 3.47 -5.88 24.02
CA ASP A 75 4.08 -6.99 23.25
C ASP A 75 3.80 -6.93 21.73
N ASP A 76 3.37 -5.75 21.25
CA ASP A 76 3.11 -5.54 19.83
C ASP A 76 4.41 -5.52 19.02
N ARG A 77 4.39 -6.24 17.89
CA ARG A 77 5.48 -6.22 16.92
C ARG A 77 5.39 -4.97 16.04
N VAL A 78 6.27 -4.01 16.28
CA VAL A 78 6.43 -2.79 15.50
C VAL A 78 7.54 -2.99 14.46
N ARG A 79 7.40 -2.35 13.29
CA ARG A 79 8.38 -2.42 12.22
C ARG A 79 8.55 -1.13 11.46
N THR A 80 9.71 -0.93 10.84
CA THR A 80 9.89 0.17 9.87
C THR A 80 9.30 -0.19 8.51
N PHE A 81 8.76 0.82 7.84
CA PHE A 81 8.17 0.72 6.51
C PHE A 81 8.51 1.97 5.71
N CYS A 82 8.83 1.81 4.41
CA CYS A 82 9.14 2.90 3.48
C CYS A 82 10.16 3.90 4.07
N VAL A 83 11.32 3.39 4.48
CA VAL A 83 12.43 4.23 4.92
C VAL A 83 13.00 4.93 3.68
N CYS A 84 13.26 6.23 3.79
CA CYS A 84 13.74 7.07 2.70
C CYS A 84 15.14 7.63 3.00
#